data_AF-A0A257KX88-F1
#
_entry.id   AF-A0A257KX88-F1
#
_cell.length_a   1.000
_cell.length_b   1.000
_cell.length_c   1.000
_cell.angle_alpha   90.00
_cell.angle_beta   90.00
_cell.angle_gamma   90.00
#
_symmetry.space_group_name_H-M   'P 1'
#
loop_
_entity.id
_entity.type
_entity.pdbx_description
1 polymer ?
#
loop_
_entity_poly.entity_id
_entity_poly.type
_entity_poly.pdbx_seq_one_letter_code
_entity_poly.pdbx_strand_id
1 'polypeptide(L)' 'MSIIDLAMRAALLSGSKFQERGLASSIRIDFFEEVTVEAVVAKCSVIECEDRYVGTISINPETKPNMVSCIATCTFMR' A
#
# COMPACT_ATOMS: atom_id res chain seq x y z
N MET A 1 4.64 -2.18 -12.74
CA MET A 1 4.18 -1.53 -11.50
C MET A 1 4.31 -2.54 -10.37
N SER A 2 4.79 -2.11 -9.20
CA SER A 2 4.91 -3.00 -8.04
C SER A 2 3.53 -3.36 -7.46
N ILE A 3 3.44 -4.43 -6.66
CA ILE A 3 2.21 -4.78 -5.92
C ILE A 3 1.77 -3.64 -4.98
N ILE A 4 2.74 -2.90 -4.43
CA ILE A 4 2.51 -1.73 -3.57
C ILE A 4 1.75 -0.65 -4.35
N ASP A 5 2.27 -0.25 -5.52
CA ASP A 5 1.63 0.77 -6.36
C ASP A 5 0.21 0.36 -6.76
N LEU A 6 0.04 -0.90 -7.16
CA LEU A 6 -1.24 -1.42 -7.63
C LEU A 6 -2.28 -1.43 -6.49
N ALA A 7 -1.92 -1.97 -5.33
CA ALA A 7 -2.82 -2.08 -4.19
C ALA A 7 -3.21 -0.71 -3.63
N MET A 8 -2.24 0.21 -3.51
CA MET A 8 -2.49 1.58 -3.08
C MET A 8 -3.44 2.32 -4.03
N ARG A 9 -3.22 2.20 -5.34
CA ARG A 9 -4.10 2.79 -6.35
C ARG A 9 -5.51 2.20 -6.28
N ALA A 10 -5.62 0.89 -6.15
CA ALA A 10 -6.92 0.22 -6.02
C ALA A 10 -7.67 0.70 -4.76
N ALA A 11 -6.96 0.83 -3.63
CA ALA A 11 -7.52 1.32 -2.38
C ALA A 11 -8.04 2.76 -2.50
N LEU A 12 -7.24 3.66 -3.09
CA LEU A 12 -7.65 5.05 -3.35
C LEU A 12 -8.90 5.14 -4.23
N LEU A 13 -8.92 4.40 -5.34
CA LEU A 13 -10.06 4.35 -6.26
C LEU A 13 -11.31 3.74 -5.61
N SER A 14 -11.14 2.81 -4.67
CA SER A 14 -12.26 2.17 -3.98
C SER A 14 -12.88 3.04 -2.88
N GLY A 15 -12.07 3.86 -2.21
CA GLY A 15 -12.48 4.65 -1.05
C GLY A 15 -13.11 5.99 -1.40
N SER A 16 -13.04 6.43 -2.65
CA SER A 16 -13.33 7.81 -3.01
C SER A 16 -14.13 7.91 -4.30
N LYS A 17 -15.02 8.91 -4.37
CA LYS A 17 -15.76 9.32 -5.58
C LYS A 17 -14.85 9.86 -6.70
N PHE A 18 -13.57 9.48 -6.75
CA PHE A 18 -12.53 10.19 -7.50
C PHE A 18 -12.09 9.45 -8.76
N GLN A 19 -12.12 10.19 -9.85
CA GLN A 19 -11.52 9.88 -11.14
C GLN A 19 -10.09 10.44 -11.28
N GLU A 20 -9.59 11.18 -10.28
CA GLU A 20 -8.31 11.89 -10.41
C GLU A 20 -7.11 10.98 -10.11
N ARG A 21 -6.24 10.91 -11.12
CA ARG A 21 -5.10 10.01 -11.25
C ARG A 21 -3.90 10.48 -10.42
N GLY A 22 -4.10 10.83 -9.16
CA GLY A 22 -3.03 11.29 -8.27
C GLY A 22 -1.84 10.32 -8.31
N LEU A 23 -0.67 10.78 -8.77
CA LEU A 23 0.57 10.03 -8.64
C LEU A 23 1.00 10.08 -7.17
N ALA A 24 1.58 9.00 -6.66
CA ALA A 24 2.18 9.03 -5.33
C ALA A 24 3.27 10.11 -5.31
N SER A 25 3.17 11.06 -4.38
CA SER A 25 4.18 12.10 -4.18
C SER A 25 5.39 11.56 -3.42
N SER A 26 5.21 10.52 -2.62
CA SER A 26 6.29 9.81 -1.93
C SER A 26 5.92 8.36 -1.67
N ILE A 27 6.89 7.45 -1.80
CA ILE A 27 6.77 6.05 -1.38
C ILE A 27 8.00 5.73 -0.53
N ARG A 28 7.77 5.28 0.71
CA ARG A 28 8.80 4.72 1.57
C ARG A 28 8.50 3.24 1.78
N ILE A 29 9.51 2.39 1.64
CA ILE A 29 9.39 0.95 1.80
C ILE A 29 10.42 0.49 2.82
N ASP A 30 9.95 -0.17 3.87
CA ASP A 30 10.80 -0.78 4.90
C ASP A 30 10.66 -2.31 4.77
N PHE A 31 11.78 -2.98 4.48
CA PHE A 31 11.87 -4.44 4.36
C PHE A 31 12.39 -5.04 5.67
N PHE A 32 11.74 -6.10 6.15
CA PHE A 32 12.05 -6.75 7.42
C PHE A 32 12.54 -8.17 7.23
N GLU A 33 11.81 -8.96 6.44
CA GLU A 33 12.17 -10.36 6.17
C GLU A 33 11.96 -10.68 4.69
N GLU A 34 12.88 -11.48 4.15
CA GLU A 34 12.74 -12.06 2.82
C GLU A 34 11.65 -13.13 2.82
N VAL A 35 10.86 -13.14 1.75
CA VAL A 35 9.75 -14.08 1.60
C VAL A 35 10.07 -15.06 0.49
N THR A 36 10.28 -16.32 0.87
CA THR A 36 10.52 -17.42 -0.07
C THR A 36 9.24 -18.19 -0.42
N VAL A 37 8.05 -17.66 -0.10
CA VAL A 37 6.77 -18.36 -0.32
C VAL A 37 6.13 -18.00 -1.67
N GLU A 38 5.25 -18.86 -2.17
CA GLU A 38 4.58 -18.70 -3.48
C GLU A 38 3.54 -17.57 -3.52
N ALA A 39 2.98 -17.18 -2.36
CA ALA A 39 1.90 -16.20 -2.27
C ALA A 39 2.04 -15.23 -1.09
N VAL A 40 1.72 -13.97 -1.34
CA VAL A 40 1.69 -12.89 -0.33
C VAL A 40 0.34 -12.20 -0.31
N VAL A 41 -0.04 -11.73 0.88
CA VAL A 41 -1.23 -10.92 1.11
C VAL A 41 -0.80 -9.49 1.37
N ALA A 42 -1.35 -8.57 0.60
CA ALA A 42 -1.13 -7.13 0.76
C ALA A 42 -2.36 -6.51 1.43
N LYS A 43 -2.22 -6.03 2.67
CA LYS A 43 -3.28 -5.31 3.40
C LYS A 43 -3.03 -3.82 3.29
N CYS A 44 -3.96 -3.10 2.67
CA CYS A 44 -3.86 -1.67 2.44
C CYS A 44 -4.87 -0.91 3.30
N SER A 45 -4.44 0.19 3.89
CA SER A 45 -5.30 1.19 4.53
C SER A 45 -4.96 2.57 3.97
N VAL A 46 -5.98 3.38 3.77
CA VAL A 46 -5.84 4.76 3.29
C VAL A 46 -6.62 5.67 4.22
N ILE A 47 -5.99 6.77 4.61
CA ILE A 47 -6.59 7.82 5.43
C ILE A 47 -6.53 9.11 4.60
N GLU A 48 -7.65 9.82 4.57
CA GLU A 48 -7.74 11.17 4.00
C GLU A 48 -7.31 12.19 5.06
N CYS A 49 -6.39 13.07 4.66
CA CYS A 49 -6.03 14.29 5.37
C CYS A 49 -6.32 15.47 4.44
N GLU A 50 -6.59 16.66 4.97
CA GLU A 50 -7.05 17.86 4.23
C GLU A 50 -6.66 17.90 2.74
N ASP A 51 -5.35 18.01 2.45
CA ASP A 51 -4.80 18.14 1.08
C ASP A 51 -4.05 16.90 0.58
N ARG A 52 -4.11 15.78 1.30
CA ARG A 52 -3.32 14.58 0.97
C ARG A 52 -3.96 13.29 1.47
N TYR A 53 -3.74 12.22 0.74
CA TYR A 53 -4.01 10.88 1.21
C TYR A 53 -2.71 10.26 1.71
N VAL A 54 -2.79 9.63 2.88
CA VAL A 54 -1.70 8.80 3.41
C VAL A 54 -2.22 7.39 3.45
N GLY A 55 -1.51 6.46 2.81
CA GLY A 55 -1.84 5.07 2.93
C GLY A 55 -0.66 4.21 3.27
N THR A 56 -0.97 3.13 3.98
CA THR A 56 -0.03 2.17 4.50
C THR A 56 -0.41 0.80 3.99
N ILE A 57 0.57 0.06 3.49
CA ILE A 57 0.41 -1.30 3.04
C ILE A 57 1.34 -2.21 3.83
N SER A 58 0.81 -3.31 4.36
CA SER A 58 1.61 -4.41 4.92
C SER A 58 1.56 -5.59 3.97
N ILE A 59 2.73 -6.17 3.69
CA ILE A 59 2.85 -7.39 2.90
C ILE A 59 3.26 -8.53 3.84
N ASN A 60 2.44 -9.56 3.86
CA ASN A 60 2.57 -10.72 4.74
C ASN A 60 2.56 -11.99 3.89
N PRO A 61 3.37 -13.01 4.19
CA PRO A 61 3.19 -14.33 3.60
C PRO A 61 1.79 -14.87 3.88
N GLU A 62 1.15 -15.49 2.89
CA GLU A 62 -0.18 -16.09 3.09
C GLU A 62 -0.15 -17.19 4.17
N THR A 63 0.94 -17.97 4.22
CA THR A 63 1.15 -19.06 5.19
C THR A 63 1.51 -18.57 6.60
N LYS A 64 1.94 -17.31 6.73
CA LYS A 64 2.37 -16.71 8.00
C LYS A 64 1.79 -15.30 8.14
N PRO A 65 0.46 -15.16 8.36
CA PRO A 65 -0.21 -13.86 8.33
C PRO A 65 0.22 -12.89 9.43
N ASN A 66 0.87 -13.38 10.49
CA ASN A 66 1.42 -12.56 11.58
C ASN A 66 2.85 -12.09 11.33
N MET A 67 3.51 -12.61 10.29
CA MET A 67 4.86 -12.21 9.89
C MET A 67 4.75 -11.07 8.88
N VAL A 68 5.41 -9.95 9.16
CA VAL A 68 5.45 -8.79 8.25
C VAL A 68 6.76 -8.84 7.48
N SER A 69 6.67 -8.99 6.16
CA SER A 69 7.85 -8.95 5.30
C SER A 69 8.25 -7.53 4.96
N CYS A 70 7.26 -6.70 4.64
CA CYS A 70 7.46 -5.36 4.15
C CYS A 70 6.29 -4.47 4.57
N ILE A 71 6.58 -3.22 4.93
CA ILE A 71 5.60 -2.15 5.07
C ILE A 71 5.97 -1.05 4.09
N ALA A 72 5.00 -0.54 3.35
CA ALA A 72 5.18 0.69 2.61
C ALA A 72 4.21 1.77 3.05
N THR A 73 4.72 2.99 3.12
CA THR A 73 3.94 4.21 3.39
C THR A 73 3.98 5.08 2.15
N CYS A 74 2.80 5.43 1.64
CA CYS A 74 2.62 6.21 0.43
C CYS A 74 1.84 7.48 0.75
N THR A 75 2.30 8.60 0.19
CA THR A 75 1.59 9.87 0.24
C THR A 75 1.12 10.21 -1.17
N PHE A 76 -0.12 10.71 -1.29
CA PHE A 76 -0.71 11.19 -2.53
C PHE A 76 -1.22 12.59 -2.27
N MET A 77 -0.85 13.54 -3.13
CA MET A 77 -1.46 14.87 -3.09
C MET A 77 -2.87 14.78 -3.65
N ARG A 78 -3.79 15.54 -3.06
CA ARG A 78 -5.12 15.75 -3.62
C ARG A 78 -5.05 16.65 -4.84
#